data_AF-A0A4Z1P737-F1
#
_entry.id   AF-A0A4Z1P737-F1
#
_cell.length_a   1.000
_cell.length_b   1.000
_cell.length_c   1.000
_cell.angle_alpha   90.00
_cell.angle_beta   90.00
_cell.angle_gamma   90.00
#
_symmetry.space_group_name_H-M   'P 1'
#
loop_
_entity.id
_entity.type
_entity.pdbx_description
1 polymer ?
#
loop_
_entity_poly.entity_id
_entity_poly.type
_entity_poly.pdbx_seq_one_letter_code
_entity_poly.pdbx_strand_id
1 'polypeptide(L)'
;MNNTLPPEELLVHTLGLLEWRLNRLEFLLDGGVSQTKDISKEGTVLSRIRKMEHALQQLSLKSDTVKILLNLESRFPFLLAPDAPPPPSDDLNQNEKLSMVLAEATTYSTVSSQLRALGDVSLPPTDSFAKMVALQPRMEELNRTQYEQAMEISELRKRSAILVSRWHEVFILGQGRCTAEWDSKLRNAEREVRREEIRNSQD
;
A
#
# COMPACT_ATOMS: atom_id res chain seq x y z
N MET A 1 5.14 55.15 29.81
CA MET A 1 4.99 55.17 28.35
C MET A 1 3.55 54.81 28.06
N ASN A 2 2.76 55.81 27.65
CA ASN A 2 1.31 55.68 27.48
C ASN A 2 1.03 54.93 26.18
N ASN A 3 0.86 53.61 26.27
CA ASN A 3 0.48 52.74 25.16
C ASN A 3 -1.02 52.87 24.86
N THR A 4 -1.46 54.06 24.47
CA THR A 4 -2.79 54.25 23.91
C THR A 4 -2.60 54.72 22.47
N LEU A 5 -2.68 53.77 21.53
CA LEU A 5 -2.84 54.08 20.11
C LEU A 5 -4.00 55.08 19.93
N PRO A 6 -3.94 55.99 18.93
CA PRO A 6 -5.05 56.86 18.60
C PRO A 6 -6.34 56.05 18.34
N PRO A 7 -7.52 56.59 18.68
CA PRO A 7 -8.78 55.83 18.65
C PRO A 7 -9.09 55.24 17.28
N GLU A 8 -8.70 55.93 16.20
CA GLU A 8 -8.90 55.47 14.83
C GLU A 8 -8.05 54.23 14.49
N GLU A 9 -6.81 54.15 15.01
CA GLU A 9 -5.90 53.03 14.75
C GLU A 9 -6.30 51.78 15.56
N LEU A 10 -6.84 51.97 16.77
CA LEU A 10 -7.44 50.89 17.57
C LEU A 10 -8.68 50.30 16.88
N LEU A 11 -9.52 51.12 16.24
CA LEU A 11 -10.68 50.65 15.50
C LEU A 11 -10.29 49.82 14.28
N VAL A 12 -9.27 50.25 13.53
CA VAL A 12 -8.76 49.49 12.38
C VAL A 12 -8.14 48.16 12.82
N HIS A 13 -7.39 48.15 13.93
CA HIS A 13 -6.79 46.92 14.45
C HIS A 13 -7.86 45.93 14.96
N THR A 14 -8.87 46.42 15.68
CA THR A 14 -9.97 45.57 16.17
C THR A 14 -10.84 45.05 15.02
N LEU A 15 -11.09 45.87 14.00
CA LEU A 15 -11.79 45.46 12.78
C LEU A 15 -11.00 44.39 12.02
N GLY A 16 -9.69 44.59 11.82
CA GLY A 16 -8.83 43.61 11.15
C GLY A 16 -8.75 42.28 11.93
N LEU A 17 -8.76 42.33 13.26
CA LEU A 17 -8.81 41.14 14.10
C LEU A 17 -10.17 40.43 13.99
N LEU A 18 -11.26 41.18 13.97
CA LEU A 18 -12.61 40.64 13.76
C LEU A 18 -12.76 39.99 12.39
N GLU A 19 -12.26 40.64 11.33
CA GLU A 19 -12.25 40.13 9.97
C GLU A 19 -11.42 38.84 9.87
N TRP A 20 -10.22 38.84 10.47
CA TRP A 20 -9.39 37.62 10.52
C TRP A 20 -10.10 36.49 11.25
N ARG A 21 -10.75 36.77 12.38
CA ARG A 21 -11.51 35.76 13.13
C ARG A 21 -12.73 35.27 12.36
N LEU A 22 -13.42 36.15 11.63
CA LEU A 22 -14.57 35.78 10.81
C LEU A 22 -14.13 34.89 9.64
N ASN A 23 -13.09 35.29 8.91
CA ASN A 23 -12.52 34.49 7.82
C ASN A 23 -12.00 33.14 8.31
N ARG A 24 -11.44 33.08 9.52
CA ARG A 24 -11.03 31.83 10.17
C ARG A 24 -12.23 30.94 10.48
N LEU A 25 -13.32 31.49 11.01
CA LEU A 25 -14.55 30.74 11.31
C LEU A 25 -15.22 30.25 10.04
N GLU A 26 -15.27 31.08 9.00
CA GLU A 26 -15.75 30.70 7.67
C GLU A 26 -14.90 29.56 7.09
N PHE A 27 -13.57 29.68 7.17
CA PHE A 27 -12.67 28.61 6.74
C PHE A 27 -12.88 27.30 7.51
N LEU A 28 -13.12 27.37 8.83
CA LEU A 28 -13.38 26.18 9.64
C LEU A 28 -14.74 25.56 9.33
N LEU A 29 -15.74 26.36 8.97
CA LEU A 29 -17.09 25.91 8.71
C LEU A 29 -17.24 25.30 7.31
N ASP A 30 -16.67 25.96 6.30
CA ASP A 30 -16.78 25.58 4.89
C ASP A 30 -15.53 24.81 4.39
N GLY A 31 -14.50 24.69 5.23
CA GLY A 31 -13.36 23.81 5.02
C GLY A 31 -12.56 24.15 3.76
N GLY A 32 -12.25 25.42 3.50
CA GLY A 32 -11.39 25.85 2.38
C GLY A 32 -11.90 25.50 0.97
N VAL A 33 -13.06 24.84 0.83
CA VAL A 33 -13.69 24.53 -0.44
C VAL A 33 -14.63 25.68 -0.76
N SER A 34 -14.22 26.55 -1.70
CA SER A 34 -15.08 27.61 -2.22
C SER A 34 -16.43 27.00 -2.61
N GLN A 35 -17.50 27.46 -1.94
CA GLN A 35 -18.88 26.94 -1.97
C GLN A 35 -19.20 26.17 -3.27
N THR A 36 -18.96 24.86 -3.26
CA THR A 36 -19.48 24.02 -4.33
C THR A 36 -20.99 24.00 -4.16
N LYS A 37 -21.72 24.28 -5.24
CA LYS A 37 -23.19 24.46 -5.27
C LYS A 37 -24.01 23.29 -4.68
N ASP A 38 -23.34 22.21 -4.28
CA ASP A 38 -23.92 21.04 -3.67
C ASP A 38 -23.98 21.12 -2.14
N ILE A 39 -23.09 21.89 -1.47
CA ILE A 39 -23.14 22.09 -0.01
C ILE A 39 -24.40 22.87 0.40
N SER A 40 -24.82 23.84 -0.43
CA SER A 40 -26.05 24.62 -0.20
C SER A 40 -27.35 23.79 -0.32
N LYS A 41 -27.30 22.58 -0.90
CA LYS A 41 -28.47 21.71 -1.07
C LYS A 41 -28.73 20.83 0.16
N GLU A 42 -27.76 20.65 1.06
CA GLU A 42 -27.87 19.70 2.18
C GLU A 42 -28.60 20.24 3.43
N GLY A 43 -29.03 21.51 3.40
CA GLY A 43 -29.72 22.19 4.51
C GLY A 43 -28.77 22.93 5.46
N THR A 44 -29.34 23.62 6.46
CA THR A 44 -28.58 24.37 7.48
C THR A 44 -27.53 23.49 8.15
N VAL A 45 -26.38 24.06 8.56
CA VAL A 45 -25.30 23.36 9.28
C VAL A 45 -25.83 22.52 10.45
N LEU A 46 -26.77 23.05 11.22
CA LEU A 46 -27.42 22.34 12.32
C LEU A 46 -28.14 21.05 11.87
N SER A 47 -28.75 21.05 10.68
CA SER A 47 -29.39 19.87 10.11
C SER A 47 -28.37 18.80 9.73
N ARG A 48 -27.19 19.20 9.23
CA ARG A 48 -26.09 18.28 8.88
C ARG A 48 -25.47 17.67 10.13
N ILE A 49 -25.25 18.48 11.17
CA ILE A 49 -24.78 18.00 12.48
C ILE A 49 -25.77 17.00 13.07
N ARG A 50 -27.08 17.31 13.07
CA ARG A 50 -28.11 16.37 13.57
C ARG A 50 -28.18 15.08 12.77
N LYS A 51 -27.99 15.13 11.43
CA LYS A 51 -27.91 13.93 10.59
C LYS A 51 -26.69 13.07 10.96
N MET A 52 -25.53 13.69 11.14
CA MET A 52 -24.31 12.98 11.56
C MET A 52 -24.46 12.41 12.98
N GLU A 53 -25.02 13.16 13.91
CA GLU A 53 -25.30 12.71 15.27
C GLU A 53 -26.22 11.49 15.26
N HIS A 54 -27.31 11.55 14.50
CA HIS A 54 -28.21 10.41 14.36
C HIS A 54 -27.52 9.21 13.69
N ALA A 55 -26.68 9.42 12.68
CA ALA A 55 -25.90 8.35 12.05
C ALA A 55 -24.88 7.72 13.03
N LEU A 56 -24.24 8.53 13.88
CA LEU A 56 -23.31 8.08 14.91
C LEU A 56 -24.04 7.34 16.04
N GLN A 57 -25.23 7.80 16.44
CA GLN A 57 -26.10 7.08 17.38
C GLN A 57 -26.56 5.73 16.80
N GLN A 58 -26.90 5.68 15.51
CA GLN A 58 -27.20 4.41 14.85
C GLN A 58 -25.98 3.49 14.78
N LEU A 59 -24.79 4.05 14.56
CA LEU A 59 -23.55 3.28 14.52
C LEU A 59 -23.19 2.73 15.90
N SER A 60 -23.39 3.52 16.97
CA SER A 60 -23.16 3.08 18.33
C SER A 60 -24.12 1.96 18.75
N LEU A 61 -25.35 1.93 18.23
CA LEU A 61 -26.28 0.82 18.46
C LEU A 61 -25.85 -0.46 17.72
N LYS A 62 -25.33 -0.33 16.49
CA LYS A 62 -24.95 -1.45 15.61
C LYS A 62 -23.58 -2.06 15.93
N SER A 63 -22.66 -1.27 16.46
CA SER A 63 -21.27 -1.69 16.68
C SER A 63 -20.94 -1.76 18.16
N ASP A 64 -20.64 -2.95 18.66
CA ASP A 64 -20.27 -3.15 20.07
C ASP A 64 -18.92 -2.53 20.41
N THR A 65 -18.01 -2.38 19.44
CA THR A 65 -16.71 -1.72 19.65
C THR A 65 -16.89 -0.24 19.95
N VAL A 66 -17.82 0.44 19.27
CA VAL A 66 -18.14 1.86 19.53
C VAL A 66 -18.73 2.02 20.93
N LYS A 67 -19.57 1.08 21.40
CA LYS A 67 -20.07 1.09 22.79
C LYS A 67 -18.93 0.91 23.79
N ILE A 68 -17.98 0.02 23.51
CA ILE A 68 -16.81 -0.18 24.39
C ILE A 68 -15.96 1.09 24.44
N LEU A 69 -15.72 1.75 23.30
CA LEU A 69 -14.97 3.00 23.26
C LEU A 69 -15.68 4.15 23.99
N LEU A 70 -16.99 4.28 23.85
CA LEU A 70 -17.76 5.31 24.57
C LEU A 70 -17.81 5.04 26.08
N ASN A 71 -17.84 3.77 26.49
CA ASN A 71 -17.66 3.38 27.89
C ASN A 71 -16.22 3.60 28.38
N LEU A 72 -15.23 3.49 27.50
CA LEU A 72 -13.84 3.77 27.82
C LEU A 72 -13.61 5.28 27.99
N GLU A 73 -14.18 6.09 27.10
CA GLU A 73 -14.18 7.56 27.21
C GLU A 73 -14.83 8.02 28.51
N SER A 74 -16.01 7.50 28.85
CA SER A 74 -16.70 7.90 30.07
C SER A 74 -15.96 7.51 31.35
N ARG A 75 -15.23 6.38 31.33
CA ARG A 75 -14.41 5.93 32.47
C ARG A 75 -13.04 6.61 32.53
N PHE A 76 -12.46 6.91 31.37
CA PHE A 76 -11.10 7.41 31.24
C PHE A 76 -11.03 8.54 30.20
N PRO A 77 -11.63 9.71 30.50
CA PRO A 77 -11.63 10.86 29.60
C PRO A 77 -10.21 11.38 29.31
N PHE A 78 -9.24 11.04 30.16
CA PHE A 78 -7.83 11.41 29.98
C PHE A 78 -7.12 10.66 28.85
N LEU A 79 -7.64 9.52 28.38
CA LEU A 79 -6.99 8.75 27.31
C LEU A 79 -7.19 9.36 25.92
N LEU A 80 -8.22 10.18 25.75
CA LEU A 80 -8.61 10.77 24.45
C LEU A 80 -8.36 12.28 24.38
N ALA A 81 -7.98 12.90 25.50
CA ALA A 81 -7.59 14.31 25.57
C ALA A 81 -6.07 14.42 25.79
N PRO A 82 -5.26 14.49 24.71
CA PRO A 82 -3.79 14.59 24.81
C PRO A 82 -3.29 15.90 25.45
N ASP A 83 -4.18 16.88 25.65
CA ASP A 83 -3.85 18.25 26.09
C ASP A 83 -4.24 18.55 27.54
N ALA A 84 -4.77 17.55 28.27
CA ALA A 84 -4.98 17.68 29.71
C ALA A 84 -3.63 17.43 30.41
N PRO A 85 -3.03 18.41 31.13
CA PRO A 85 -1.82 18.14 31.89
C PRO A 85 -2.11 17.01 32.89
N PRO A 86 -1.31 15.93 32.90
CA PRO A 86 -1.50 14.86 33.86
C PRO A 86 -1.45 15.46 35.28
N PRO A 87 -2.29 15.01 36.22
CA PRO A 87 -2.09 15.36 37.61
C PRO A 87 -0.65 14.95 37.98
N PRO A 88 0.13 15.79 38.68
CA PRO A 88 1.48 15.41 39.06
C PRO A 88 1.36 14.20 39.98
N SER A 89 1.67 13.01 39.45
CA SER A 89 1.87 11.81 40.24
C SER A 89 3.17 11.99 41.01
N ASP A 90 3.07 12.71 42.13
CA ASP A 90 4.16 13.00 43.06
C ASP A 90 4.29 11.89 44.11
N ASP A 91 4.09 10.63 43.70
CA ASP A 91 4.08 9.47 44.59
C ASP A 91 5.48 8.96 44.92
N LEU A 92 6.53 9.49 44.27
CA LEU A 92 7.93 9.11 44.54
C LEU A 92 8.63 10.13 45.43
N ASN A 93 9.21 9.65 46.52
CA ASN A 93 10.02 10.46 47.42
C ASN A 93 11.26 10.99 46.66
N GLN A 94 11.77 12.17 47.03
CA GLN A 94 12.90 12.83 46.34
C GLN A 94 14.13 11.91 46.23
N ASN A 95 14.37 11.07 47.26
CA ASN A 95 15.45 10.10 47.27
C ASN A 95 15.26 8.96 46.23
N GLU A 96 14.02 8.56 45.96
CA GLU A 96 13.69 7.52 44.97
C GLU A 96 13.82 8.06 43.53
N LYS A 97 13.47 9.32 43.31
CA LYS A 97 13.72 10.01 42.04
C LYS A 97 15.22 10.09 41.76
N LEU A 98 16.02 10.44 42.77
CA LEU A 98 17.48 10.51 42.64
C LEU A 98 18.11 9.13 42.41
N SER A 99 17.62 8.07 43.07
CA SER A 99 18.12 6.71 42.84
C SER A 99 17.79 6.21 41.43
N MET A 100 16.60 6.54 40.91
CA MET A 100 16.21 6.22 39.53
C MET A 100 17.08 6.97 38.51
N VAL A 101 17.29 8.28 38.70
CA VAL A 101 18.18 9.07 37.83
C VAL A 101 19.62 8.55 37.89
N LEU A 102 20.11 8.14 39.06
CA LEU A 102 21.44 7.54 39.19
C LEU A 102 21.54 6.18 38.51
N ALA A 103 20.49 5.36 38.56
CA ALA A 103 20.42 4.07 37.86
C ALA A 103 20.43 4.27 36.33
N GLU A 104 19.77 5.31 35.83
CA GLU A 104 19.69 5.65 34.41
C GLU A 104 20.81 6.60 33.93
N ALA A 105 21.66 7.13 34.82
CA ALA A 105 22.70 8.11 34.48
C ALA A 105 23.61 7.65 33.33
N THR A 106 23.95 6.35 33.30
CA THR A 106 24.76 5.76 32.23
C THR A 106 24.00 5.68 30.91
N THR A 107 22.69 5.38 30.94
CA THR A 107 21.86 5.30 29.73
C THR A 107 21.69 6.67 29.08
N TYR A 108 21.55 7.75 29.88
CA TYR A 108 21.51 9.12 29.36
C TYR A 108 22.80 9.50 28.61
N SER A 109 23.97 9.10 29.14
CA SER A 109 25.26 9.33 28.47
C SER A 109 25.37 8.50 27.18
N THR A 110 24.93 7.24 27.19
CA THR A 110 24.93 6.41 25.97
C THR A 110 23.94 6.89 24.91
N VAL A 111 22.74 7.31 25.29
CA VAL A 111 21.72 7.77 24.34
C VAL A 111 22.10 9.14 23.78
N SER A 112 22.67 10.04 24.59
CA SER A 112 23.16 11.33 24.10
C SER A 112 24.33 11.17 23.11
N SER A 113 25.26 10.24 23.36
CA SER A 113 26.32 9.93 22.40
C SER A 113 25.79 9.27 21.11
N GLN A 114 24.77 8.40 21.21
CA GLN A 114 24.09 7.83 20.04
C GLN A 114 23.33 8.89 19.22
N LEU A 115 22.63 9.81 19.88
CA LEU A 115 21.94 10.92 19.22
C LEU A 115 22.92 11.88 18.54
N ARG A 116 24.06 12.14 19.17
CA ARG A 116 25.13 12.94 18.57
C ARG A 116 25.72 12.23 17.35
N ALA A 117 25.97 10.92 17.47
CA ALA A 117 26.44 10.12 16.34
C ALA A 117 25.42 10.08 15.18
N LEU A 118 24.11 10.04 15.48
CA LEU A 118 23.03 10.16 14.49
C LEU A 118 23.00 11.54 13.81
N GLY A 119 23.27 12.61 14.56
CA GLY A 119 23.40 13.96 14.01
C GLY A 119 24.61 14.12 13.07
N ASP A 120 25.67 13.34 13.30
CA ASP A 120 26.88 13.32 12.46
C ASP A 120 26.70 12.47 11.19
N VAL A 121 25.62 11.67 11.08
CA VAL A 121 25.28 10.97 9.83
C VAL A 121 24.71 11.97 8.83
N SER A 122 25.47 12.29 7.80
CA SER A 122 24.95 13.06 6.66
C SER A 122 23.83 12.26 6.00
N LEU A 123 22.59 12.76 6.10
CA LEU A 123 21.48 12.21 5.34
C LEU A 123 21.87 12.24 3.85
N PRO A 124 21.70 11.12 3.11
CA PRO A 124 21.99 11.11 1.69
C PRO A 124 21.20 12.22 0.98
N PRO A 125 21.76 12.83 -0.08
CA PRO A 125 21.15 13.99 -0.72
C PRO A 125 19.74 13.64 -1.17
N THR A 126 18.77 14.45 -0.73
CA THR A 126 17.34 14.32 -1.04
C THR A 126 17.07 14.27 -2.55
N ASP A 127 17.94 14.88 -3.35
CA ASP A 127 17.92 14.82 -4.82
C ASP A 127 17.98 13.39 -5.37
N SER A 128 18.72 12.49 -4.72
CA SER A 128 18.81 11.09 -5.15
C SER A 128 17.48 10.36 -4.96
N PHE A 129 16.82 10.58 -3.81
CA PHE A 129 15.49 10.04 -3.53
C PHE A 129 14.42 10.64 -4.44
N ALA A 130 14.47 11.95 -4.67
CA ALA A 130 13.56 12.61 -5.61
C ALA A 130 13.69 12.05 -7.03
N LYS A 131 14.93 11.77 -7.49
CA LYS A 131 15.17 11.10 -8.77
C LYS A 131 14.64 9.67 -8.81
N MET A 132 14.77 8.90 -7.72
CA MET A 132 14.18 7.56 -7.66
C MET A 132 12.65 7.60 -7.74
N VAL A 133 12.01 8.51 -7.01
CA VAL A 133 10.54 8.69 -7.07
C VAL A 133 10.11 9.14 -8.46
N ALA A 134 10.88 10.02 -9.12
CA ALA A 134 10.60 10.45 -10.48
C ALA A 134 10.72 9.32 -11.52
N LEU A 135 11.50 8.26 -11.25
CA LEU A 135 11.65 7.10 -12.14
C LEU A 135 10.56 6.05 -11.95
N GLN A 136 9.81 6.09 -10.85
CA GLN A 136 8.72 5.16 -10.55
C GLN A 136 7.69 4.97 -11.69
N PRO A 137 7.14 6.03 -12.32
CA PRO A 137 6.16 5.83 -13.40
C PRO A 137 6.75 5.08 -14.60
N ARG A 138 8.03 5.34 -14.94
CA ARG A 138 8.70 4.64 -16.03
C ARG A 138 8.93 3.16 -15.72
N MET A 139 9.20 2.82 -14.47
CA MET A 139 9.30 1.42 -14.04
C MET A 139 7.95 0.71 -14.15
N GLU A 140 6.86 1.40 -13.80
CA GLU A 140 5.51 0.85 -13.90
C GLU A 140 5.08 0.60 -15.35
N GLU A 141 5.38 1.54 -16.26
CA GLU A 141 5.18 1.36 -17.70
C GLU A 141 5.96 0.15 -18.24
N LEU A 142 7.24 0.03 -17.88
CA LEU A 142 8.07 -1.10 -18.31
C LEU A 142 7.53 -2.42 -17.75
N ASN A 143 7.15 -2.47 -16.49
CA ASN A 143 6.56 -3.67 -15.88
C ASN A 143 5.28 -4.10 -16.60
N ARG A 144 4.44 -3.15 -17.00
CA ARG A 144 3.24 -3.44 -17.79
C ARG A 144 3.60 -4.06 -19.14
N THR A 145 4.54 -3.46 -19.87
CA THR A 145 4.98 -4.02 -21.16
C THR A 145 5.60 -5.42 -21.01
N GLN A 146 6.37 -5.65 -19.94
CA GLN A 146 6.92 -6.98 -19.66
C GLN A 146 5.84 -8.01 -19.37
N TYR A 147 4.78 -7.62 -18.66
CA TYR A 147 3.64 -8.50 -18.40
C TYR A 147 2.90 -8.87 -19.68
N GLU A 148 2.63 -7.90 -20.55
CA GLU A 148 2.00 -8.11 -21.86
C GLU A 148 2.86 -9.05 -22.74
N GLN A 149 4.17 -8.80 -22.82
CA GLN A 149 5.11 -9.66 -23.55
C GLN A 149 5.18 -11.08 -22.97
N ALA A 150 5.18 -11.22 -21.65
CA ALA A 150 5.21 -12.54 -21.01
C ALA A 150 3.96 -13.35 -21.33
N MET A 151 2.79 -12.70 -21.38
CA MET A 151 1.54 -13.33 -21.80
C MET A 151 1.60 -13.80 -23.24
N GLU A 152 2.04 -12.95 -24.17
CA GLU A 152 2.19 -13.30 -25.59
C GLU A 152 3.17 -14.47 -25.79
N ILE A 153 4.33 -14.42 -25.13
CA ILE A 153 5.34 -15.48 -25.18
C ILE A 153 4.74 -16.79 -24.66
N SER A 154 3.96 -16.75 -23.58
CA SER A 154 3.33 -17.95 -23.02
C SER A 154 2.34 -18.57 -24.00
N GLU A 155 1.57 -17.74 -24.72
CA GLU A 155 0.61 -18.22 -25.71
C GLU A 155 1.31 -18.79 -26.94
N LEU A 156 2.32 -18.09 -27.46
CA LEU A 156 3.13 -18.55 -28.59
C LEU A 156 3.82 -19.87 -28.26
N ARG A 157 4.33 -20.04 -27.04
CA ARG A 157 4.91 -21.31 -26.57
C ARG A 157 3.89 -22.45 -26.54
N LYS A 158 2.65 -22.19 -26.12
CA LYS A 158 1.58 -23.21 -26.15
C LYS A 158 1.26 -23.61 -27.59
N ARG A 159 1.07 -22.63 -28.48
CA ARG A 159 0.77 -22.89 -29.90
C ARG A 159 1.91 -23.62 -30.60
N SER A 160 3.16 -23.22 -30.36
CA SER A 160 4.33 -23.88 -30.94
C SER A 160 4.50 -25.30 -30.41
N ALA A 161 4.27 -25.54 -29.11
CA ALA A 161 4.33 -26.89 -28.54
C ALA A 161 3.30 -27.83 -29.20
N ILE A 162 2.08 -27.37 -29.43
CA ILE A 162 1.05 -28.16 -30.13
C ILE A 162 1.49 -28.49 -31.55
N LEU A 163 2.01 -27.51 -32.29
CA LEU A 163 2.44 -27.70 -33.68
C LEU A 163 3.63 -28.67 -33.77
N VAL A 164 4.61 -28.52 -32.88
CA VAL A 164 5.77 -29.42 -32.79
C VAL A 164 5.34 -30.84 -32.40
N SER A 165 4.42 -30.97 -31.44
CA SER A 165 3.89 -32.27 -31.02
C SER A 165 3.17 -32.97 -32.19
N ARG A 166 2.29 -32.25 -32.90
CA ARG A 166 1.60 -32.78 -34.08
C ARG A 166 2.57 -33.15 -35.19
N TRP A 167 3.56 -32.30 -35.46
CA TRP A 167 4.57 -32.59 -36.47
C TRP A 167 5.36 -33.86 -36.12
N HIS A 168 5.78 -34.00 -34.86
CA HIS A 168 6.46 -35.21 -34.40
C HIS A 168 5.58 -36.46 -34.53
N GLU A 169 4.31 -36.39 -34.14
CA GLU A 169 3.39 -37.52 -34.25
C GLU A 169 3.17 -37.96 -35.70
N VAL A 170 2.92 -37.00 -36.60
CA VAL A 170 2.62 -37.32 -38.00
C VAL A 170 3.89 -37.71 -38.77
N PHE A 171 4.93 -36.89 -38.71
CA PHE A 171 6.09 -37.04 -39.60
C PHE A 171 7.14 -37.99 -39.04
N ILE A 172 7.37 -38.02 -37.74
CA ILE A 172 8.38 -38.91 -37.16
C ILE A 172 7.75 -40.26 -36.83
N LEU A 173 6.72 -40.27 -35.98
CA LEU A 173 6.10 -41.52 -35.54
C LEU A 173 5.28 -42.17 -36.65
N GLY A 174 4.50 -41.39 -37.41
CA GLY A 174 3.71 -41.90 -38.55
C GLY A 174 4.61 -42.51 -39.63
N GLN A 175 5.63 -41.79 -40.09
CA GLN A 175 6.58 -42.32 -41.07
C GLN A 175 7.31 -43.55 -40.53
N GLY A 176 7.75 -43.53 -39.26
CA GLY A 176 8.42 -44.67 -38.64
C GLY A 176 7.55 -45.93 -38.57
N ARG A 177 6.24 -45.78 -38.32
CA ARG A 177 5.28 -46.90 -38.37
C ARG A 177 5.15 -47.45 -39.78
N CYS A 178 5.02 -46.57 -40.77
CA CYS A 178 4.95 -47.00 -42.17
C CYS A 178 6.24 -47.73 -42.57
N THR A 179 7.42 -47.17 -42.33
CA THR A 179 8.68 -47.84 -42.71
C THR A 179 8.85 -49.18 -42.00
N ALA A 180 8.46 -49.29 -40.72
CA ALA A 180 8.49 -50.56 -39.99
C ALA A 180 7.52 -51.60 -40.57
N GLU A 181 6.31 -51.20 -40.97
CA GLU A 181 5.35 -52.10 -41.60
C GLU A 181 5.87 -52.62 -42.95
N TRP A 182 6.45 -51.73 -43.76
CA TRP A 182 7.04 -52.08 -45.05
C TRP A 182 8.25 -53.00 -44.89
N ASP A 183 9.13 -52.75 -43.91
CA ASP A 183 10.26 -53.65 -43.60
C ASP A 183 9.76 -55.03 -43.16
N SER A 184 8.71 -55.10 -42.35
CA SER A 184 8.09 -56.37 -41.93
C SER A 184 7.53 -57.16 -43.12
N LYS A 185 6.80 -56.49 -44.02
CA LYS A 185 6.28 -57.10 -45.26
C LYS A 185 7.41 -57.58 -46.18
N LEU A 186 8.45 -56.76 -46.35
CA LEU A 186 9.62 -57.12 -47.16
C LEU A 186 10.33 -58.34 -46.59
N ARG A 187 10.56 -58.40 -45.27
CA ARG A 187 11.14 -59.57 -44.59
C ARG A 187 10.30 -60.83 -44.72
N ASN A 188 8.96 -60.70 -44.70
CA ASN A 188 8.07 -61.83 -44.92
C ASN A 188 8.22 -62.37 -46.36
N ALA A 189 8.17 -61.47 -47.36
CA ALA A 189 8.37 -61.84 -48.76
C ALA A 189 9.75 -62.45 -49.00
N GLU A 190 10.82 -61.87 -48.44
CA GLU A 190 12.18 -62.41 -48.52
C GLU A 190 12.28 -63.83 -47.91
N ARG A 191 11.57 -64.07 -46.80
CA ARG A 191 11.48 -65.40 -46.20
C ARG A 191 10.75 -66.40 -47.10
N GLU A 192 9.69 -65.98 -47.78
CA GLU A 192 8.97 -66.83 -48.74
C GLU A 192 9.82 -67.16 -49.97
N VAL A 193 10.46 -66.16 -50.58
CA VAL A 193 11.37 -66.36 -51.72
C VAL A 193 12.50 -67.32 -51.33
N ARG A 194 13.12 -67.13 -50.17
CA ARG A 194 14.19 -68.03 -49.70
C ARG A 194 13.70 -69.48 -49.51
N ARG A 195 12.46 -69.69 -49.04
CA ARG A 195 11.89 -71.04 -48.91
C ARG A 195 11.65 -71.68 -50.28
N GLU A 196 11.18 -70.89 -51.24
CA GLU A 196 10.95 -71.31 -52.62
C GLU A 196 12.26 -71.66 -53.34
N GLU A 197 13.30 -70.83 -53.17
CA GLU A 197 14.65 -71.12 -53.69
C GLU A 197 15.22 -72.41 -53.12
N ILE A 198 15.05 -72.67 -51.82
CA ILE A 198 15.49 -73.93 -51.21
C ILE A 198 14.73 -75.11 -51.82
N ARG A 199 13.40 -75.02 -51.99
CA ARG A 199 12.60 -76.08 -52.62
C ARG A 199 13.08 -76.37 -54.04
N ASN A 200 13.25 -75.33 -54.85
CA ASN A 200 13.69 -75.45 -56.24
C ASN A 200 15.16 -75.92 -56.38
N SER A 201 15.96 -75.83 -55.32
CA SER A 201 17.33 -76.39 -55.29
C SER A 201 17.39 -77.86 -54.86
N GLN A 202 16.28 -78.39 -54.32
CA GLN A 202 16.16 -79.78 -53.86
C GLN A 202 15.49 -80.71 -54.88
N ASP A 203 14.73 -80.15 -55.84
CA ASP A 203 14.24 -80.82 -57.04
C ASP A 203 15.31 -80.86 -58.14
#